data_AF-A0A844FSI7-F1
#
_entry.id   AF-A0A844FSI7-F1
#
_cell.length_a   1.000
_cell.length_b   1.000
_cell.length_c   1.000
_cell.angle_alpha   90.00
_cell.angle_beta   90.00
_cell.angle_gamma   90.00
#
_symmetry.space_group_name_H-M   'P 1'
#
loop_
_entity.id
_entity.type
_entity.pdbx_description
1 polymer ?
#
loop_
_entity_poly.entity_id
_entity_poly.type
_entity_poly.pdbx_seq_one_letter_code
_entity_poly.pdbx_strand_id
1 'polypeptide(L)'
;MKTWTKEERYRVLKSADEIKPLYNRIKLTHYRQHFHIQPITGLLNDPNGFVYHDGKWHLFYQWCPWGAVHGLKYWYQTESEDLVHFENKGVCIKPDTESH
;
A
#
# COMPACT_ATOMS: atom_id res chain seq x y z
N MET A 1 13.62 12.26 13.45
CA MET A 1 12.55 11.41 12.90
C MET A 1 11.25 11.76 13.61
N LYS A 2 10.11 11.68 12.93
CA LYS A 2 8.79 11.84 13.57
C LYS A 2 8.53 10.66 14.51
N THR A 3 8.09 10.95 15.73
CA THR A 3 7.50 9.93 16.64
C THR A 3 6.00 9.81 16.34
N TRP A 4 5.49 8.58 16.23
CA TRP A 4 4.10 8.31 15.89
C TRP A 4 3.30 7.85 17.11
N THR A 5 2.13 8.45 17.37
CA THR A 5 1.22 7.96 18.42
C THR A 5 0.52 6.67 18.00
N LYS A 6 -0.15 6.00 18.95
CA LYS A 6 -1.01 4.85 18.62
C LYS A 6 -2.18 5.29 17.75
N GLU A 7 -2.86 6.40 18.04
CA GLU A 7 -3.98 6.85 17.20
C GLU A 7 -3.52 7.18 15.77
N GLU A 8 -2.36 7.82 15.60
CA GLU A 8 -1.86 8.15 14.26
C GLU A 8 -1.52 6.90 13.44
N ARG A 9 -0.94 5.87 14.07
CA ARG A 9 -0.61 4.61 13.39
C ARG A 9 -1.85 3.79 13.05
N TYR A 10 -2.89 3.90 13.86
CA TYR A 10 -4.10 3.08 13.76
C TYR A 10 -5.34 3.80 13.23
N ARG A 11 -5.19 5.03 12.71
CA ARG A 11 -6.30 5.72 12.05
C ARG A 11 -6.67 5.03 10.73
N VAL A 12 -7.97 4.95 10.46
CA VAL A 12 -8.53 4.41 9.22
C VAL A 12 -8.47 5.45 8.11
N LEU A 13 -8.09 5.03 6.90
CA LEU A 13 -8.14 5.83 5.68
C LEU A 13 -9.61 5.98 5.23
N LYS A 14 -10.12 7.22 5.29
CA LYS A 14 -11.51 7.54 4.95
C LYS A 14 -11.68 7.89 3.47
N SER A 15 -10.69 8.57 2.89
CA SER A 15 -10.66 8.94 1.48
C SER A 15 -9.23 8.95 0.94
N ALA A 16 -9.06 8.65 -0.35
CA ALA A 16 -7.77 8.78 -1.04
C ALA A 16 -7.19 10.21 -0.98
N ASP A 17 -8.04 11.23 -0.81
CA ASP A 17 -7.59 12.61 -0.67
C ASP A 17 -6.71 12.84 0.55
N GLU A 18 -6.88 12.03 1.62
CA GLU A 18 -6.06 12.16 2.84
C GLU A 18 -4.58 11.85 2.60
N ILE A 19 -4.26 11.02 1.59
CA ILE A 19 -2.88 10.63 1.27
C ILE A 19 -2.33 11.39 0.06
N LYS A 20 -3.16 12.13 -0.66
CA LYS A 20 -2.77 12.88 -1.88
C LYS A 20 -1.62 13.86 -1.65
N PRO A 21 -1.56 14.63 -0.53
CA PRO A 21 -0.41 15.50 -0.26
C PRO A 21 0.90 14.72 -0.08
N LEU A 22 0.85 13.55 0.57
CA LEU A 22 2.02 12.68 0.75
C LEU A 22 2.45 12.06 -0.58
N TYR A 23 1.49 11.56 -1.36
CA TYR A 23 1.72 11.03 -2.70
C TYR A 23 2.44 12.05 -3.59
N ASN A 24 1.92 13.29 -3.65
CA ASN A 24 2.52 14.35 -4.47
C ASN A 24 3.97 14.66 -4.07
N ARG A 25 4.26 14.62 -2.76
CA ARG A 25 5.61 14.86 -2.24
C ARG A 25 6.57 13.74 -2.62
N ILE A 26 6.16 12.49 -2.45
CA ILE A 26 7.05 11.35 -2.69
C ILE A 26 7.15 10.97 -4.17
N LYS A 27 6.18 11.33 -5.02
CA LYS A 27 6.26 11.09 -6.46
C LYS A 27 7.52 11.73 -7.08
N LEU A 28 8.00 12.82 -6.51
CA LEU A 28 9.14 13.60 -7.01
C LEU A 28 10.47 13.24 -6.34
N THR A 29 10.51 12.25 -5.45
CA THR A 29 11.76 11.88 -4.78
C THR A 29 12.69 11.12 -5.72
N HIS A 30 13.99 11.43 -5.66
CA HIS A 30 15.03 10.74 -6.42
C HIS A 30 15.16 9.26 -6.03
N TYR A 31 14.70 8.87 -4.84
CA TYR A 31 14.78 7.50 -4.34
C TYR A 31 13.60 6.61 -4.77
N ARG A 32 12.67 7.14 -5.57
CA ARG A 32 11.50 6.37 -6.02
C ARG A 32 11.94 5.28 -7.00
N GLN A 33 11.43 4.07 -6.81
CA GLN A 33 11.77 2.96 -7.70
C GLN A 33 11.00 3.10 -9.03
N HIS A 34 11.59 2.60 -10.11
CA HIS A 34 10.94 2.63 -11.44
C HIS A 34 10.62 1.24 -12.00
N PHE A 35 11.13 0.17 -11.36
CA PHE A 35 11.03 -1.20 -11.88
C PHE A 35 10.51 -2.22 -10.85
N HIS A 36 10.55 -1.91 -9.56
CA HIS A 36 10.03 -2.79 -8.50
C HIS A 36 8.71 -2.25 -7.96
N ILE A 37 7.85 -3.14 -7.47
CA ILE A 37 6.66 -2.77 -6.71
C ILE A 37 7.06 -1.92 -5.51
N GLN A 38 6.34 -0.84 -5.30
CA GLN A 38 6.51 0.08 -4.18
C GLN A 38 5.14 0.63 -3.79
N PRO A 39 4.95 1.09 -2.55
CA PRO A 39 3.66 1.61 -2.15
C PRO A 39 3.35 2.96 -2.83
N ILE A 40 2.06 3.24 -3.02
CA ILE A 40 1.61 4.55 -3.46
C ILE A 40 1.95 5.64 -2.44
N THR A 41 1.92 5.33 -1.14
CA THR A 41 2.41 6.13 -0.01
C THR A 41 2.75 5.26 1.18
N GLY A 42 3.54 5.76 2.13
CA GLY A 42 3.73 5.08 3.41
C GLY A 42 4.59 3.81 3.31
N LEU A 43 4.21 2.77 4.05
CA LEU A 43 4.99 1.55 4.24
C LEU A 43 4.35 0.35 3.51
N LEU A 44 5.17 -0.37 2.77
CA LEU A 44 4.90 -1.70 2.22
C LEU A 44 5.73 -2.73 3.01
N ASN A 45 5.16 -3.88 3.34
CA ASN A 45 5.92 -5.01 3.88
C ASN A 45 5.60 -6.33 3.18
N ASP A 46 4.94 -7.28 3.83
CA ASP A 46 4.88 -8.66 3.40
C ASP A 46 4.08 -8.80 2.10
N PRO A 47 4.57 -9.60 1.12
CA PRO A 47 3.75 -10.03 0.00
C PRO A 47 2.67 -11.00 0.48
N ASN A 48 1.47 -10.90 -0.09
CA ASN A 48 0.32 -11.74 0.21
C ASN A 48 -0.39 -12.18 -1.07
N GLY A 49 -1.15 -13.27 -0.98
CA GLY A 49 -2.08 -13.71 -2.03
C GLY A 49 -1.48 -13.82 -3.43
N PHE A 50 -0.19 -14.17 -3.55
CA PHE A 50 0.48 -14.24 -4.84
C PHE A 50 -0.05 -15.44 -5.64
N VAL A 51 -0.77 -15.18 -6.74
CA VAL A 51 -1.50 -16.20 -7.48
C VAL A 51 -1.68 -15.82 -8.95
N TYR A 52 -1.77 -16.82 -9.84
CA TYR A 52 -2.25 -16.62 -11.21
C TYR A 52 -3.73 -16.99 -11.29
N HIS A 53 -4.57 -16.06 -11.75
CA HIS A 53 -6.02 -16.25 -11.84
C HIS A 53 -6.58 -15.36 -12.96
N ASP A 54 -7.59 -15.85 -13.68
CA ASP A 54 -8.30 -15.12 -14.75
C ASP A 54 -7.38 -14.41 -15.76
N GLY A 55 -6.32 -15.11 -16.18
CA GLY A 55 -5.37 -14.61 -17.18
C GLY A 55 -4.31 -13.63 -16.65
N LYS A 56 -4.23 -13.38 -15.33
CA LYS A 56 -3.29 -12.42 -14.74
C LYS A 56 -2.60 -12.95 -13.49
N TRP A 57 -1.42 -12.43 -13.20
CA TRP A 57 -0.77 -12.54 -11.91
C TRP A 57 -1.32 -11.48 -10.96
N HIS A 58 -1.83 -11.91 -9.82
CA HIS A 58 -2.26 -11.06 -8.72
C HIS A 58 -1.21 -11.13 -7.62
N LEU A 59 -0.74 -9.96 -7.16
CA LEU A 59 0.14 -9.85 -6.01
C LEU A 59 -0.39 -8.79 -5.07
N PHE A 60 -0.65 -9.18 -3.83
CA PHE A 60 -1.06 -8.28 -2.77
C PHE A 60 0.12 -7.98 -1.86
N TYR A 61 0.04 -6.88 -1.12
CA TYR A 61 1.01 -6.61 -0.05
C TYR A 61 0.34 -5.93 1.15
N GLN A 62 0.93 -6.15 2.32
CA GLN A 62 0.57 -5.41 3.52
C GLN A 62 0.97 -3.94 3.37
N TRP A 63 0.01 -3.05 3.57
CA TRP A 63 0.15 -1.61 3.34
C TRP A 63 -0.29 -0.78 4.54
N CYS A 64 0.53 0.21 4.92
CA CYS A 64 0.18 1.28 5.86
C CYS A 64 0.32 2.65 5.15
N PRO A 65 -0.78 3.40 4.92
CA PRO A 65 -0.77 4.58 4.05
C PRO A 65 0.03 5.78 4.56
N TRP A 66 0.21 5.88 5.89
CA TRP A 66 0.47 7.16 6.55
C TRP A 66 1.93 7.61 6.55
N GLY A 67 2.86 6.66 6.51
CA GLY A 67 4.29 6.94 6.58
C GLY A 67 5.11 5.67 6.65
N ALA A 68 6.43 5.81 6.77
CA ALA A 68 7.35 4.69 6.97
C ALA A 68 7.26 4.14 8.41
N VAL A 69 6.07 3.62 8.79
CA VAL A 69 5.77 3.12 10.12
C VAL A 69 4.81 1.93 10.04
N HIS A 70 5.01 0.95 10.92
CA HIS A 70 4.04 -0.12 11.10
C HIS A 70 2.81 0.43 11.84
N GLY A 71 1.64 0.24 11.25
CA GLY A 71 0.36 0.66 11.80
C GLY A 71 -0.76 -0.24 11.28
N LEU A 72 -1.97 0.30 11.21
CA LEU A 72 -3.14 -0.41 10.69
C LEU A 72 -2.90 -0.87 9.24
N LYS A 73 -3.11 -2.16 8.99
CA LYS A 73 -2.74 -2.82 7.73
C LYS A 73 -3.94 -2.95 6.79
N TYR A 74 -3.68 -2.65 5.53
CA TYR A 74 -4.55 -2.92 4.39
C TYR A 74 -3.88 -3.99 3.52
N TRP A 75 -4.67 -4.70 2.70
CA TRP A 75 -4.12 -5.42 1.55
C TRP A 75 -4.30 -4.55 0.32
N TYR A 76 -3.18 -4.16 -0.27
CA TYR A 76 -3.15 -3.43 -1.53
C TYR A 76 -2.83 -4.40 -2.66
N GLN A 77 -3.61 -4.34 -3.75
CA GLN A 77 -3.49 -5.25 -4.89
C GLN A 77 -2.72 -4.61 -6.04
N THR A 78 -1.86 -5.42 -6.65
CA THR A 78 -1.26 -5.20 -7.96
C THR A 78 -1.54 -6.37 -8.87
N GLU A 79 -1.59 -6.11 -10.18
CA GLU A 79 -1.79 -7.12 -11.22
C GLU A 79 -0.70 -7.01 -12.28
N SER A 80 -0.32 -8.12 -12.90
CA SER A 80 0.62 -8.16 -14.01
C SER A 80 0.28 -9.28 -14.99
N GLU A 81 0.58 -9.07 -16.27
CA GLU A 81 0.50 -10.12 -17.29
C GLU A 81 1.82 -10.89 -17.43
N ASP A 82 2.95 -10.31 -16.99
CA ASP A 82 4.29 -10.79 -17.29
C ASP A 82 5.26 -10.87 -16.08
N LEU A 83 4.77 -10.59 -14.86
CA LEU A 83 5.54 -10.51 -13.62
C LEU A 83 6.61 -9.41 -13.60
N VAL A 84 6.57 -8.47 -14.53
CA VAL A 84 7.49 -7.33 -14.61
C VAL A 84 6.73 -6.01 -14.52
N HIS A 85 5.68 -5.87 -15.34
CA HIS A 85 4.87 -4.66 -15.39
C HIS A 85 3.64 -4.84 -14.50
N PHE A 86 3.67 -4.20 -13.32
CA PHE A 86 2.58 -4.26 -12.35
C PHE A 86 1.69 -3.01 -12.40
N GLU A 87 0.39 -3.20 -12.58
CA GLU A 87 -0.66 -2.19 -12.45
C GLU A 87 -1.17 -2.13 -11.01
N ASN A 88 -1.34 -0.92 -10.45
CA ASN A 88 -1.95 -0.75 -9.13
C ASN A 88 -3.48 -0.87 -9.24
N LYS A 89 -4.09 -1.81 -8.51
CA LYS A 89 -5.56 -1.98 -8.47
C LYS A 89 -6.22 -1.34 -7.26
N GLY A 90 -5.44 -0.96 -6.25
CA GLY A 90 -5.94 -0.26 -5.07
C GLY A 90 -6.08 -1.17 -3.85
N VAL A 91 -6.88 -0.71 -2.89
CA VAL A 91 -7.13 -1.46 -1.65
C VAL A 91 -8.13 -2.57 -1.92
N CYS A 92 -7.72 -3.82 -1.69
CA CYS A 92 -8.58 -5.00 -1.78
C CYS A 92 -9.25 -5.32 -0.44
N ILE A 93 -8.47 -5.38 0.65
CA ILE A 93 -8.99 -5.67 2.00
C ILE A 93 -8.71 -4.48 2.92
N LYS A 94 -9.76 -4.04 3.61
CA LYS A 94 -9.71 -2.99 4.63
C LYS A 94 -9.84 -3.63 6.02
N PRO A 95 -9.23 -3.03 7.04
CA PRO A 95 -9.49 -3.36 8.43
C PRO A 95 -10.75 -2.61 8.89
N ASP A 96 -11.91 -3.07 8.43
CA ASP A 96 -13.21 -2.41 8.61
C ASP A 96 -14.14 -3.14 9.58
N THR A 97 -13.66 -4.22 10.19
CA THR A 97 -14.35 -4.98 11.23
C THR A 97 -13.62 -4.89 12.56
N GLU A 98 -14.37 -4.97 13.66
CA GLU A 98 -13.79 -5.00 15.00
C GLU A 98 -13.01 -6.30 15.21
N SER A 99 -11.87 -6.19 15.88
CA SER A 99 -11.13 -7.37 16.33
C SER A 99 -11.87 -7.98 17.52
N HIS A 100 -12.20 -9.27 17.44
CA HIS A 100 -12.75 -10.04 18.55
C HIS A 100 -11.77 -10.17 19.72
#